data_AF-A0A9E5LG54-F1
#
_entry.id   AF-A0A9E5LG54-F1
#
_cell.length_a   1.000
_cell.length_b   1.000
_cell.length_c   1.000
_cell.angle_alpha   90.00
_cell.angle_beta   90.00
_cell.angle_gamma   90.00
#
_symmetry.space_group_name_H-M   'P 1'
#
loop_
_entity.id
_entity.type
_entity.pdbx_description
1 polymer ?
#
loop_
_entity_poly.entity_id
_entity_poly.type
_entity_poly.pdbx_seq_one_letter_code
_entity_poly.pdbx_strand_id
1 'polypeptide(L)'
;MNKTISILFATSILTTPVFGDQLRVVVDIPPVHGIVDGILGSNASITTLIGSGVDPHNYTMKPSHAAALSNADLIVLIGEALTPSLAEKLPSLANNAKIIELAEVPNVHLIAYEDAHEDHEDDAHHDDEHHDDHKDHNHDADHDDHAHEGHDEHDHGDAHHDDDEHHGDHKDHEDHDDHADEKEHNEHEHDEHHDDEHDGHDHSGVDPHMWLDIDNA
;
A
#
# COMPACT_ATOMS: atom_id res chain seq x y z
N MET A 1 -34.65 -63.73 -58.77
CA MET A 1 -34.96 -62.32 -59.08
C MET A 1 -34.54 -61.52 -57.86
N ASN A 2 -33.31 -60.99 -57.87
CA ASN A 2 -32.61 -60.60 -56.65
C ASN A 2 -32.54 -59.07 -56.64
N LYS A 3 -33.32 -58.42 -55.76
CA LYS A 3 -33.34 -56.96 -55.63
C LYS A 3 -32.25 -56.54 -54.65
N THR A 4 -31.17 -55.94 -55.15
CA THR A 4 -30.17 -55.25 -54.32
C THR A 4 -30.68 -53.85 -54.00
N ILE A 5 -30.87 -53.55 -52.72
CA ILE A 5 -31.18 -52.20 -52.23
C ILE A 5 -29.84 -51.55 -51.88
N SER A 6 -29.40 -50.59 -52.68
CA SER A 6 -28.25 -49.74 -52.35
C SER A 6 -28.72 -48.61 -51.43
N ILE A 7 -28.24 -48.60 -50.19
CA ILE A 7 -28.41 -47.50 -49.25
C ILE A 7 -27.22 -46.56 -49.46
N LEU A 8 -27.48 -45.40 -50.08
CA LEU A 8 -26.54 -44.29 -50.17
C LEU A 8 -26.43 -43.64 -48.78
N PHE A 9 -25.33 -43.90 -48.08
CA PHE A 9 -24.97 -43.22 -46.83
C PHE A 9 -24.33 -41.88 -47.19
N ALA A 10 -25.08 -40.79 -47.11
CA ALA A 10 -24.56 -39.44 -47.31
C ALA A 10 -23.84 -38.98 -46.02
N THR A 11 -22.51 -39.11 -46.00
CA THR A 11 -21.66 -38.62 -44.91
C THR A 11 -21.56 -37.09 -45.00
N SER A 12 -22.41 -36.40 -44.25
CA SER A 12 -22.31 -34.95 -44.09
C SER A 12 -21.16 -34.63 -43.13
N ILE A 13 -20.10 -33.99 -43.63
CA ILE A 13 -18.97 -33.54 -42.82
C ILE A 13 -19.43 -32.28 -42.06
N LEU A 14 -19.69 -32.42 -40.75
CA LEU A 14 -19.84 -31.25 -39.87
C LEU A 14 -18.45 -30.75 -39.52
N THR A 15 -18.02 -29.64 -40.12
CA THR A 15 -16.86 -28.87 -39.65
C THR A 15 -17.25 -28.09 -38.40
N THR A 16 -16.89 -28.59 -37.23
CA THR A 16 -16.94 -27.79 -36.00
C THR A 16 -15.76 -26.83 -35.99
N PRO A 17 -15.97 -25.52 -35.78
CA PRO A 17 -14.85 -24.62 -35.55
C PRO A 17 -14.11 -25.06 -34.29
N VAL A 18 -12.80 -25.28 -34.42
CA VAL A 18 -11.90 -25.42 -33.26
C VAL A 18 -11.62 -24.01 -32.77
N PHE A 19 -12.24 -23.62 -31.66
CA PHE A 19 -11.74 -22.50 -30.87
C PHE A 19 -10.52 -23.02 -30.12
N GLY A 20 -9.33 -22.58 -30.52
CA GLY A 20 -8.13 -22.81 -29.71
C GLY A 20 -8.25 -22.03 -28.40
N ASP A 21 -7.66 -22.55 -27.32
CA ASP A 21 -7.54 -21.81 -26.06
C ASP A 21 -6.79 -20.50 -26.35
N GLN A 22 -7.37 -19.36 -25.97
CA GLN A 22 -6.69 -18.07 -26.10
C GLN A 22 -5.51 -18.01 -25.14
N LEU A 23 -4.43 -17.35 -25.55
CA LEU A 23 -3.30 -17.09 -24.67
C LEU A 23 -3.77 -16.26 -23.47
N ARG A 24 -3.60 -16.76 -22.24
CA ARG A 24 -3.99 -16.03 -21.02
C ARG A 24 -2.86 -15.09 -20.63
N VAL A 25 -3.10 -13.80 -20.77
CA VAL A 25 -2.10 -12.77 -20.49
C VAL A 25 -2.53 -11.95 -19.29
N VAL A 26 -1.62 -11.71 -18.36
CA VAL A 26 -1.85 -10.79 -17.23
C VAL A 26 -0.93 -9.58 -17.40
N VAL A 27 -1.47 -8.40 -17.16
CA VAL A 27 -0.73 -7.13 -17.16
C VAL A 27 -1.00 -6.34 -15.88
N ASP A 28 -0.06 -5.49 -15.47
CA ASP A 28 -0.22 -4.64 -14.29
C ASP A 28 -1.23 -3.53 -14.54
N ILE A 29 -0.94 -2.61 -15.46
CA ILE A 29 -1.66 -1.35 -15.65
C ILE A 29 -2.29 -1.21 -17.06
N PRO A 30 -3.25 -0.28 -17.25
CA PRO A 30 -3.93 -0.11 -18.54
C PRO A 30 -3.03 0.27 -19.73
N PRO A 31 -1.97 1.08 -19.60
CA PRO A 31 -1.03 1.34 -20.69
C PRO A 31 -0.42 0.05 -21.26
N VAL A 32 0.03 -0.86 -20.39
CA VAL A 32 0.59 -2.15 -20.79
C VAL A 32 -0.48 -3.04 -21.44
N HIS A 33 -1.73 -2.99 -20.97
CA HIS A 33 -2.85 -3.63 -21.65
C HIS A 33 -2.96 -3.18 -23.11
N GLY A 34 -2.93 -1.87 -23.37
CA GLY A 34 -3.07 -1.32 -24.71
C GLY A 34 -1.98 -1.82 -25.68
N ILE A 35 -0.74 -1.88 -25.21
CA ILE A 35 0.39 -2.43 -25.99
C ILE A 35 0.15 -3.91 -26.32
N VAL A 36 -0.17 -4.71 -25.30
CA VAL A 36 -0.37 -6.15 -25.44
C VAL A 36 -1.57 -6.47 -26.34
N ASP A 37 -2.68 -5.76 -26.19
CA ASP A 37 -3.88 -5.91 -27.03
C ASP A 37 -3.58 -5.49 -28.48
N GLY A 38 -2.84 -4.40 -28.69
CA GLY A 38 -2.42 -3.97 -30.02
C GLY A 38 -1.57 -5.01 -30.77
N ILE A 39 -0.78 -5.81 -30.05
CA ILE A 39 0.07 -6.86 -30.62
C ILE A 39 -0.69 -8.19 -30.80
N LEU A 40 -1.45 -8.62 -29.79
CA LEU A 40 -2.04 -9.97 -29.75
C LEU A 40 -3.49 -10.00 -30.23
N GLY A 41 -4.24 -8.92 -30.03
CA GLY A 41 -5.65 -8.79 -30.33
C GLY A 41 -6.48 -9.97 -29.83
N SER A 42 -7.39 -10.46 -30.68
CA SER A 42 -8.32 -11.55 -30.34
C SER A 42 -7.66 -12.91 -30.07
N ASN A 43 -6.34 -13.05 -30.20
CA ASN A 43 -5.63 -14.30 -29.90
C ASN A 43 -5.34 -14.45 -28.40
N ALA A 44 -5.48 -13.38 -27.63
CA ALA A 44 -5.23 -13.37 -26.19
C ALA A 44 -6.49 -13.00 -25.39
N SER A 45 -6.54 -13.50 -24.16
CA SER A 45 -7.44 -13.03 -23.11
C SER A 45 -6.59 -12.28 -22.09
N ILE A 46 -6.75 -10.96 -22.02
CA ILE A 46 -5.88 -10.07 -21.24
C ILE A 46 -6.59 -9.65 -19.95
N THR A 47 -5.97 -9.93 -18.81
CA THR A 47 -6.42 -9.48 -17.48
C THR A 47 -5.52 -8.36 -16.97
N THR A 48 -6.08 -7.20 -16.67
CA THR A 48 -5.36 -6.08 -16.03
C THR A 48 -5.56 -6.12 -14.52
N LEU A 49 -4.47 -6.07 -13.76
CA LEU A 49 -4.50 -6.18 -12.29
C LEU A 49 -4.90 -4.86 -11.60
N ILE A 50 -4.42 -3.75 -12.13
CA ILE A 50 -4.53 -2.42 -11.54
C ILE A 50 -5.36 -1.58 -12.52
N GLY A 51 -6.59 -1.27 -12.12
CA GLY A 51 -7.49 -0.48 -12.94
C GLY A 51 -7.11 1.00 -12.96
N SER A 52 -7.71 1.76 -13.88
CA SER A 52 -7.56 3.22 -13.92
C SER A 52 -7.95 3.87 -12.58
N GLY A 53 -7.15 4.85 -12.15
CA GLY A 53 -7.38 5.59 -10.91
C GLY A 53 -7.00 4.82 -9.63
N VAL A 54 -6.39 3.65 -9.76
CA VAL A 54 -5.77 2.93 -8.63
C VAL A 54 -4.28 3.20 -8.65
N ASP A 55 -3.74 3.59 -7.50
CA ASP A 55 -2.31 3.78 -7.31
C ASP A 55 -1.57 2.42 -7.37
N PRO A 56 -0.63 2.25 -8.31
CA PRO A 56 0.12 1.01 -8.45
C PRO A 56 1.14 0.77 -7.33
N HIS A 57 1.69 1.81 -6.70
CA HIS A 57 2.65 1.66 -5.60
C HIS A 57 1.99 1.03 -4.37
N ASN A 58 0.70 1.32 -4.17
CA ASN A 58 -0.12 0.79 -3.08
C ASN A 58 -1.00 -0.41 -3.51
N TYR A 59 -0.55 -1.15 -4.52
CA TYR A 59 -1.31 -2.29 -5.02
C TYR A 59 -1.54 -3.36 -3.95
N THR A 60 -2.82 -3.69 -3.74
CA THR A 60 -3.27 -4.80 -2.89
C THR A 60 -3.78 -5.95 -3.74
N MET A 61 -3.13 -7.10 -3.63
CA MET A 61 -3.48 -8.29 -4.39
C MET A 61 -4.81 -8.91 -3.92
N LYS A 62 -5.75 -9.07 -4.86
CA LYS A 62 -7.02 -9.77 -4.63
C LYS A 62 -6.86 -11.28 -4.89
N PRO A 63 -7.68 -12.15 -4.28
CA PRO A 63 -7.66 -13.59 -4.58
C PRO A 63 -7.86 -13.91 -6.07
N SER A 64 -8.70 -13.15 -6.77
CA SER A 64 -8.90 -13.30 -8.22
C SER A 64 -7.64 -12.95 -9.02
N HIS A 65 -6.85 -11.98 -8.57
CA HIS A 65 -5.59 -11.59 -9.21
C HIS A 65 -4.54 -12.68 -9.03
N ALA A 66 -4.41 -13.23 -7.82
CA ALA A 66 -3.53 -14.37 -7.56
C ALA A 66 -3.90 -15.58 -8.43
N ALA A 67 -5.21 -15.86 -8.58
CA ALA A 67 -5.70 -16.91 -9.47
C ALA A 67 -5.38 -16.61 -10.95
N ALA A 68 -5.52 -15.36 -11.40
CA ALA A 68 -5.17 -14.97 -12.77
C ALA A 68 -3.67 -15.16 -13.04
N LEU A 69 -2.81 -14.69 -12.13
CA LEU A 69 -1.35 -14.85 -12.21
C LEU A 69 -0.93 -16.33 -12.23
N SER A 70 -1.52 -17.14 -11.36
CA SER A 70 -1.21 -18.58 -11.29
C SER A 70 -1.62 -19.35 -12.55
N ASN A 71 -2.67 -18.87 -13.23
CA ASN A 71 -3.16 -19.42 -14.48
C ASN A 71 -2.64 -18.68 -15.72
N ALA A 72 -1.72 -17.73 -15.60
CA ALA A 72 -1.23 -16.99 -16.75
C ALA A 72 -0.30 -17.87 -17.62
N ASP A 73 -0.37 -17.67 -18.93
CA ASP A 73 0.62 -18.19 -19.87
C ASP A 73 1.74 -17.16 -20.10
N LEU A 74 1.37 -15.87 -20.04
CA LEU A 74 2.26 -14.71 -20.17
C LEU A 74 1.89 -13.64 -19.15
N ILE A 75 2.89 -13.01 -18.55
CA ILE A 75 2.77 -11.86 -17.66
C ILE A 75 3.64 -10.74 -18.22
N VAL A 76 3.07 -9.56 -18.45
CA VAL A 76 3.81 -8.38 -18.95
C VAL A 76 3.57 -7.22 -18.00
N LEU A 77 4.63 -6.66 -17.42
CA LEU A 77 4.57 -5.66 -16.36
C LEU A 77 5.59 -4.56 -16.66
N ILE A 78 5.44 -3.38 -16.05
CA ILE A 78 6.50 -2.37 -16.03
C ILE A 78 7.71 -2.92 -15.26
N GLY A 79 7.50 -3.40 -14.04
CA GLY A 79 8.52 -4.02 -13.21
C GLY A 79 8.38 -3.67 -11.73
N GLU A 80 9.39 -4.05 -10.94
CA GLU A 80 9.44 -3.84 -9.49
C GLU A 80 9.31 -2.37 -9.08
N ALA A 81 9.95 -1.44 -9.81
CA ALA A 81 9.93 -0.01 -9.48
C ALA A 81 8.50 0.54 -9.34
N LEU A 82 7.59 0.14 -10.23
CA LEU A 82 6.20 0.58 -10.21
C LEU A 82 5.33 -0.19 -9.20
N THR A 83 5.55 -1.50 -9.06
CA THR A 83 4.70 -2.38 -8.25
C THR A 83 5.50 -3.35 -7.37
N PRO A 84 6.22 -2.86 -6.33
CA PRO A 84 7.11 -3.71 -5.52
C PRO A 84 6.37 -4.88 -4.87
N SER A 85 5.17 -4.63 -4.35
CA SER A 85 4.34 -5.64 -3.68
C SER A 85 3.87 -6.77 -4.61
N LEU A 86 3.77 -6.49 -5.92
CA LEU A 86 3.48 -7.51 -6.92
C LEU A 86 4.73 -8.31 -7.24
N ALA A 87 5.86 -7.63 -7.48
CA ALA A 87 7.16 -8.25 -7.77
C ALA A 87 7.56 -9.25 -6.68
N GLU A 88 7.42 -8.89 -5.40
CA GLU A 88 7.70 -9.77 -4.26
C GLU A 88 6.90 -11.09 -4.32
N LYS A 89 5.65 -11.04 -4.79
CA LYS A 89 4.74 -12.19 -4.78
C LYS A 89 4.85 -13.05 -6.05
N LEU A 90 5.30 -12.49 -7.17
CA LEU A 90 5.37 -13.16 -8.48
C LEU A 90 6.11 -14.51 -8.44
N PRO A 91 7.29 -14.65 -7.82
CA PRO A 91 8.01 -15.92 -7.80
C PRO A 91 7.21 -17.09 -7.22
N SER A 92 6.29 -16.80 -6.29
CA SER A 92 5.44 -17.82 -5.67
C SER A 92 4.18 -18.17 -6.47
N LEU A 93 3.69 -17.23 -7.28
CA LEU A 93 2.41 -17.33 -7.98
C LEU A 93 2.58 -17.76 -9.44
N ALA A 94 3.59 -17.23 -10.13
CA ALA A 94 3.73 -17.29 -11.59
C ALA A 94 4.62 -18.45 -12.08
N ASN A 95 4.43 -19.66 -11.52
CA ASN A 95 5.33 -20.80 -11.79
C ASN A 95 5.30 -21.32 -13.24
N ASN A 96 4.24 -21.03 -14.00
CA ASN A 96 4.03 -21.58 -15.35
C ASN A 96 4.04 -20.51 -16.45
N ALA A 97 4.10 -19.24 -16.07
CA ALA A 97 4.00 -18.13 -17.01
C ALA A 97 5.38 -17.69 -17.49
N LYS A 98 5.47 -17.23 -18.74
CA LYS A 98 6.59 -16.39 -19.14
C LYS A 98 6.38 -14.99 -18.56
N ILE A 99 7.39 -14.41 -17.93
CA ILE A 99 7.35 -13.04 -17.39
C ILE A 99 8.19 -12.13 -18.28
N ILE A 100 7.67 -10.95 -18.58
CA ILE A 100 8.36 -9.86 -19.27
C ILE A 100 8.20 -8.60 -18.41
N GLU A 101 9.29 -8.10 -17.87
CA GLU A 101 9.34 -6.79 -17.22
C GLU A 101 9.86 -5.78 -18.23
N LEU A 102 9.04 -4.80 -18.58
CA LEU A 102 9.33 -3.83 -19.63
C LEU A 102 10.55 -2.97 -19.26
N ALA A 103 10.75 -2.67 -17.98
CA ALA A 103 11.95 -1.99 -17.49
C ALA A 103 13.25 -2.78 -17.75
N GLU A 104 13.18 -4.10 -17.98
CA GLU A 104 14.34 -4.94 -18.30
C GLU A 104 14.49 -5.22 -19.81
N VAL A 105 13.53 -4.77 -20.63
CA VAL A 105 13.56 -5.03 -22.07
C VAL A 105 14.61 -4.14 -22.74
N PRO A 106 15.50 -4.71 -23.58
CA PRO A 106 16.46 -3.91 -24.32
C PRO A 106 15.80 -2.85 -25.20
N ASN A 107 16.36 -1.64 -25.19
CA ASN A 107 15.90 -0.46 -25.95
C ASN A 107 14.60 0.18 -25.43
N VAL A 108 14.18 -0.10 -24.20
CA VAL A 108 13.25 0.77 -23.47
C VAL A 108 14.06 1.96 -22.91
N HIS A 109 13.53 3.17 -23.04
CA HIS A 109 14.15 4.36 -22.47
C HIS A 109 13.87 4.37 -20.96
N LEU A 110 14.92 4.19 -20.15
CA LEU A 110 14.81 4.23 -18.69
C LEU A 110 15.23 5.61 -18.22
N ILE A 111 14.39 6.23 -17.40
CA ILE A 111 14.71 7.48 -16.70
C ILE A 111 15.23 7.11 -15.31
N ALA A 112 16.34 7.71 -14.88
CA ALA A 112 16.76 7.58 -13.48
C ALA A 112 15.82 8.39 -12.59
N TYR A 113 15.54 7.92 -11.38
CA TYR A 113 14.63 8.61 -10.47
C TYR A 113 15.08 10.08 -10.21
N GLU A 114 16.38 10.34 -10.17
CA GLU A 114 16.95 11.69 -10.04
C GLU A 114 16.63 12.60 -11.24
N ASP A 115 16.62 12.06 -12.45
CA ASP A 115 16.37 12.82 -13.69
C ASP A 115 14.86 13.08 -13.89
N ALA A 116 13.99 12.23 -13.32
CA ALA A 116 12.53 12.32 -13.49
C ALA A 116 11.90 13.58 -12.84
N HIS A 117 12.62 14.23 -11.92
CA HIS A 117 12.15 15.42 -11.24
C HIS A 117 12.57 16.74 -11.89
N GLU A 118 13.51 16.71 -12.85
CA GLU A 118 13.98 17.93 -13.54
C GLU A 118 12.91 18.52 -14.49
N ASP A 119 11.96 17.71 -14.95
CA ASP A 119 10.90 18.13 -15.90
C ASP A 119 9.67 18.78 -15.22
N HIS A 120 9.68 18.94 -13.89
CA HIS A 120 8.57 19.53 -13.12
C HIS A 120 8.87 20.89 -12.47
N GLU A 121 10.01 21.53 -12.77
CA GLU A 121 10.47 22.74 -12.06
C GLU A 121 9.85 24.08 -12.50
N ASP A 122 8.73 24.13 -13.22
CA ASP A 122 8.20 25.40 -13.75
C ASP A 122 6.94 25.97 -13.07
N ASP A 123 6.40 25.39 -11.99
CA ASP A 123 5.12 25.90 -11.42
C ASP A 123 4.94 25.80 -9.88
N ALA A 124 5.96 26.12 -9.08
CA ALA A 124 5.76 26.31 -7.63
C ALA A 124 6.70 27.33 -6.97
N HIS A 125 6.68 28.59 -7.44
CA HIS A 125 7.10 29.70 -6.60
C HIS A 125 5.97 30.07 -5.62
N HIS A 126 5.98 29.48 -4.43
CA HIS A 126 5.42 30.14 -3.26
C HIS A 126 6.54 30.40 -2.25
N ASP A 127 6.99 31.65 -2.34
CA ASP A 127 7.63 32.47 -1.31
C ASP A 127 7.03 32.20 0.07
N ASP A 128 7.87 31.83 1.04
CA ASP A 128 7.66 32.11 2.46
C ASP A 128 9.03 32.06 3.17
N GLU A 129 9.78 33.15 3.00
CA GLU A 129 10.82 33.55 3.95
C GLU A 129 10.19 33.84 5.33
N HIS A 130 10.33 32.91 6.29
CA HIS A 130 10.20 33.26 7.70
C HIS A 130 11.27 32.56 8.55
N HIS A 131 12.38 33.29 8.72
CA HIS A 131 13.24 33.16 9.90
C HIS A 131 12.49 33.70 11.12
N ASP A 132 12.35 32.91 12.18
CA ASP A 132 12.20 33.46 13.53
C ASP A 132 12.93 32.57 14.55
N ASP A 133 14.08 33.09 14.99
CA ASP A 133 14.73 32.74 16.25
C ASP A 133 13.79 33.07 17.42
N HIS A 134 13.32 32.07 18.17
CA HIS A 134 12.75 32.29 19.50
C HIS A 134 13.42 31.41 20.55
N LYS A 135 14.34 32.06 21.27
CA LYS A 135 14.82 31.67 22.60
C LYS A 135 13.73 31.89 23.65
N ASP A 136 13.67 30.97 24.61
CA ASP A 136 13.17 31.07 25.99
C ASP A 136 11.91 31.89 26.27
N HIS A 137 10.83 31.19 26.63
CA HIS A 137 9.88 31.68 27.63
C HIS A 137 9.40 30.55 28.55
N ASN A 138 10.01 30.53 29.75
CA ASN A 138 9.50 29.91 30.95
C ASN A 138 8.17 30.60 31.36
N HIS A 139 7.11 29.83 31.56
CA HIS A 139 5.91 30.27 32.27
C HIS A 139 5.35 29.11 33.11
N ASP A 140 5.79 29.07 34.37
CA ASP A 140 5.00 28.59 35.50
C ASP A 140 3.69 29.38 35.57
N ALA A 141 2.55 28.70 35.51
CA ALA A 141 1.31 29.05 36.20
C ALA A 141 0.19 28.07 35.82
N ASP A 142 -0.21 27.20 36.74
CA ASP A 142 -1.61 26.74 36.86
C ASP A 142 -1.80 26.22 38.30
N HIS A 143 -2.28 27.05 39.21
CA HIS A 143 -3.69 27.36 39.51
C HIS A 143 -4.31 26.33 40.46
N ASP A 144 -4.29 26.70 41.75
CA ASP A 144 -5.13 26.11 42.78
C ASP A 144 -6.50 26.84 42.86
N ASP A 145 -7.48 26.04 43.28
CA ASP A 145 -8.68 26.39 44.05
C ASP A 145 -10.10 26.51 43.42
N HIS A 146 -10.92 25.53 43.84
CA HIS A 146 -12.31 25.58 44.33
C HIS A 146 -13.47 25.04 43.45
N ALA A 147 -13.88 23.81 43.80
CA ALA A 147 -15.22 23.36 44.26
C ALA A 147 -16.51 23.83 43.53
N HIS A 148 -17.34 22.86 43.12
CA HIS A 148 -18.78 22.67 43.42
C HIS A 148 -19.24 21.36 42.73
N GLU A 149 -19.56 20.32 43.49
CA GLU A 149 -20.91 19.88 43.88
C GLU A 149 -21.88 19.50 42.73
N GLY A 150 -22.22 18.21 42.69
CA GLY A 150 -23.58 17.71 42.42
C GLY A 150 -23.98 17.44 40.96
N HIS A 151 -24.09 16.18 40.56
CA HIS A 151 -25.37 15.45 40.70
C HIS A 151 -25.34 14.07 40.02
N ASP A 152 -25.93 13.14 40.77
CA ASP A 152 -26.13 11.72 40.52
C ASP A 152 -26.92 11.37 39.25
N GLU A 153 -26.62 10.16 38.80
CA GLU A 153 -27.42 9.33 37.91
C GLU A 153 -28.76 8.96 38.59
N HIS A 154 -29.86 9.07 37.84
CA HIS A 154 -31.13 8.44 38.19
C HIS A 154 -31.39 7.25 37.25
N ASP A 155 -31.04 6.05 37.72
CA ASP A 155 -31.64 4.80 37.27
C ASP A 155 -32.79 4.42 38.22
N HIS A 156 -33.90 3.97 37.67
CA HIS A 156 -35.08 3.52 38.42
C HIS A 156 -35.24 2.01 38.25
N GLY A 157 -34.62 1.25 39.15
CA GLY A 157 -34.89 -0.16 39.39
C GLY A 157 -35.43 -0.36 40.81
N ASP A 158 -36.68 -0.81 40.89
CA ASP A 158 -37.46 -0.99 42.12
C ASP A 158 -36.97 -2.19 42.98
N ALA A 159 -37.33 -2.13 44.26
CA ALA A 159 -37.39 -3.21 45.27
C ALA A 159 -36.16 -3.57 46.16
N HIS A 160 -36.22 -3.04 47.39
CA HIS A 160 -36.29 -3.74 48.68
C HIS A 160 -35.14 -4.59 49.29
N HIS A 161 -34.73 -4.12 50.48
CA HIS A 161 -34.43 -4.79 51.77
C HIS A 161 -33.04 -5.39 52.13
N ASP A 162 -32.50 -4.78 53.20
CA ASP A 162 -31.88 -5.28 54.44
C ASP A 162 -30.45 -5.88 54.51
N ASP A 163 -29.74 -5.32 55.50
CA ASP A 163 -28.79 -5.87 56.47
C ASP A 163 -27.26 -5.94 56.24
N ASP A 164 -26.60 -5.40 57.29
CA ASP A 164 -25.39 -5.83 57.99
C ASP A 164 -23.96 -5.47 57.53
N GLU A 165 -23.35 -4.64 58.40
CA GLU A 165 -22.06 -4.80 59.10
C GLU A 165 -20.86 -5.45 58.37
N HIS A 166 -19.72 -4.73 58.26
CA HIS A 166 -18.56 -4.93 59.15
C HIS A 166 -17.33 -4.04 58.84
N HIS A 167 -16.56 -3.84 59.90
CA HIS A 167 -15.40 -2.95 60.11
C HIS A 167 -14.04 -3.49 59.63
N GLY A 168 -13.04 -2.60 59.55
CA GLY A 168 -11.61 -2.89 59.80
C GLY A 168 -10.67 -1.92 59.09
N ASP A 169 -10.09 -0.93 59.80
CA ASP A 169 -8.68 -0.89 60.30
C ASP A 169 -7.63 -0.76 59.18
N HIS A 170 -6.58 0.08 59.21
CA HIS A 170 -5.87 0.82 60.26
C HIS A 170 -4.87 1.79 59.56
N LYS A 171 -4.59 2.96 60.19
CA LYS A 171 -3.27 3.60 60.52
C LYS A 171 -2.16 3.62 59.46
N ASP A 172 -1.24 4.56 59.36
CA ASP A 172 -0.84 5.86 59.95
C ASP A 172 0.46 6.13 59.15
N HIS A 173 0.82 7.35 58.78
CA HIS A 173 2.23 7.77 58.74
C HIS A 173 2.33 9.30 58.67
N GLU A 174 2.74 9.88 59.80
CA GLU A 174 3.19 11.26 59.98
C GLU A 174 4.67 11.42 59.58
N ASP A 175 4.99 12.66 59.20
CA ASP A 175 6.26 13.38 59.26
C ASP A 175 7.44 12.99 58.36
N HIS A 176 7.92 13.96 57.56
CA HIS A 176 9.07 14.78 57.98
C HIS A 176 9.33 16.00 57.07
N ASP A 177 9.55 17.13 57.73
CA ASP A 177 9.99 18.44 57.24
C ASP A 177 11.44 18.50 56.71
N ASP A 178 11.66 19.54 55.90
CA ASP A 178 12.90 20.30 55.65
C ASP A 178 14.10 19.60 54.98
N HIS A 179 14.60 20.19 53.88
CA HIS A 179 15.98 20.70 53.80
C HIS A 179 16.22 21.58 52.56
N ALA A 180 16.80 22.75 52.83
CA ALA A 180 17.31 23.73 51.89
C ALA A 180 18.68 23.33 51.30
N ASP A 181 18.87 23.73 50.04
CA ASP A 181 20.12 24.00 49.30
C ASP A 181 21.42 23.31 49.72
N GLU A 182 21.94 22.41 48.86
CA GLU A 182 23.36 22.41 48.51
C GLU A 182 23.54 22.15 47.01
N LYS A 183 24.33 23.02 46.38
CA LYS A 183 24.79 22.91 44.99
C LYS A 183 25.84 21.82 44.87
N GLU A 184 25.62 20.85 43.99
CA GLU A 184 26.70 20.21 43.24
C GLU A 184 26.30 20.06 41.77
N HIS A 185 27.20 20.53 40.91
CA HIS A 185 27.06 20.48 39.46
C HIS A 185 27.17 19.03 38.99
N ASN A 186 26.14 18.50 38.35
CA ASN A 186 26.28 17.36 37.45
C ASN A 186 26.10 17.84 36.01
N GLU A 187 27.11 17.53 35.23
CA GLU A 187 27.23 17.73 33.80
C GLU A 187 26.17 16.82 33.16
N HIS A 188 25.01 17.38 32.79
CA HIS A 188 24.06 16.65 31.97
C HIS A 188 24.55 16.69 30.53
N GLU A 189 25.21 15.60 30.13
CA GLU A 189 25.35 15.22 28.74
C GLU A 189 23.93 15.25 28.12
N HIS A 190 23.74 16.14 27.14
CA HIS A 190 22.59 16.09 26.28
C HIS A 190 22.69 14.79 25.49
N ASP A 191 21.85 13.82 25.81
CA ASP A 191 21.53 12.71 24.92
C ASP A 191 20.80 13.33 23.72
N GLU A 192 21.61 13.78 22.76
CA GLU A 192 21.19 14.26 21.47
C GLU A 192 20.79 13.07 20.59
N HIS A 193 19.67 13.29 19.89
CA HIS A 193 19.18 12.57 18.71
C HIS A 193 18.47 11.24 18.98
N HIS A 194 17.14 11.36 19.04
CA HIS A 194 16.26 10.41 18.37
C HIS A 194 16.77 10.23 16.94
N ASP A 195 17.45 9.13 16.69
CA ASP A 195 17.57 8.57 15.35
C ASP A 195 16.17 8.11 14.96
N ASP A 196 15.38 9.06 14.45
CA ASP A 196 14.30 8.72 13.56
C ASP A 196 14.94 7.88 12.45
N GLU A 197 14.62 6.58 12.42
CA GLU A 197 14.75 5.77 11.22
C GLU A 197 13.83 6.43 10.18
N HIS A 198 14.34 7.50 9.57
CA HIS A 198 13.90 8.01 8.29
C HIS A 198 14.19 6.88 7.31
N ASP A 199 13.20 6.00 7.17
CA ASP A 199 13.13 4.96 6.17
C ASP A 199 13.50 5.63 4.84
N GLY A 200 14.73 5.35 4.40
CA GLY A 200 15.41 6.16 3.41
C GLY A 200 14.55 6.30 2.18
N HIS A 201 14.21 7.54 1.81
CA HIS A 201 13.80 7.83 0.45
C HIS A 201 15.05 7.61 -0.42
N ASP A 202 15.31 6.35 -0.75
CA ASP A 202 16.31 5.98 -1.73
C ASP A 202 15.83 6.51 -3.08
N HIS A 203 16.35 7.68 -3.43
CA HIS A 203 16.12 8.32 -4.72
C HIS A 203 17.01 7.68 -5.81
N SER A 204 17.65 6.53 -5.54
CA SER A 204 18.35 5.76 -6.55
C SER A 204 17.42 4.72 -7.18
N GLY A 205 17.54 4.55 -8.50
CA GLY A 205 16.75 3.55 -9.23
C GLY A 205 16.14 4.08 -10.52
N VAL A 206 15.28 3.26 -11.12
CA VAL A 206 14.53 3.59 -12.33
C VAL A 206 13.24 4.29 -11.92
N ASP A 207 12.89 5.38 -12.60
CA ASP A 207 11.61 6.05 -12.42
C ASP A 207 10.45 5.06 -12.67
N PRO A 208 9.59 4.80 -11.67
CA PRO A 208 8.42 3.94 -11.85
C PRO A 208 7.47 4.42 -12.95
N HIS A 209 7.51 5.72 -13.27
CA HIS A 209 6.68 6.36 -14.27
C HIS A 209 7.34 6.49 -15.64
N MET A 210 8.46 5.80 -15.91
CA MET A 210 9.15 5.80 -17.21
C MET A 210 8.24 5.52 -18.43
N TRP A 211 7.08 4.88 -18.22
CA TRP A 211 6.07 4.64 -19.26
C TRP A 211 5.30 5.89 -19.71
N LEU A 212 5.40 7.00 -18.97
CA LEU A 212 4.87 8.31 -19.34
C LEU A 212 5.84 9.11 -20.20
N ASP A 213 7.09 8.67 -20.31
CA ASP A 213 8.07 9.29 -21.18
C ASP A 213 7.59 9.28 -22.64
N ILE A 214 7.73 10.42 -23.30
CA ILE A 214 7.38 10.57 -24.71
C ILE A 214 8.27 9.71 -25.62
N ASP A 215 9.50 9.43 -25.20
CA ASP A 215 10.42 8.56 -25.94
C ASP A 215 10.01 7.08 -25.85
N ASN A 216 9.07 6.74 -24.95
CA ASN A 216 8.45 5.42 -24.82
C ASN A 216 7.00 5.33 -25.36
N ALA A 217 6.43 6.43 -25.86
CA ALA A 217 5.02 6.53 -26.29
C ALA A 217 4.77 6.17 -27.77
#